data_AF-A0A4U5X3I3-F1
#
_entry.id   AF-A0A4U5X3I3-F1
#
_cell.length_a   1.000
_cell.length_b   1.000
_cell.length_c   1.000
_cell.angle_alpha   90.00
_cell.angle_beta   90.00
_cell.angle_gamma   90.00
#
_symmetry.space_group_name_H-M   'P 1'
#
loop_
_entity.id
_entity.type
_entity.pdbx_description
1 polymer ?
#
loop_
_entity_poly.entity_id
_entity_poly.type
_entity_poly.pdbx_seq_one_letter_code
_entity_poly.pdbx_strand_id
1 'polypeptide(L)' 'MGGFTEAVQERVRAARAALTAALEADDAYQVAVAQDELDDAVRIARAHGIDDEPGTDVGAGDGAGAGGGTVTGDR' A
#
# COMPACT_ATOMS: atom_id res chain seq x y z
N MET A 1 -5.90 -8.28 20.10
CA MET A 1 -6.48 -6.96 19.80
C MET A 1 -5.44 -6.23 18.97
N GLY A 2 -5.53 -6.36 17.66
CA GLY A 2 -4.62 -5.67 16.76
C GLY A 2 -4.88 -4.18 16.75
N GLY A 3 -3.80 -3.40 16.81
CA GLY A 3 -3.89 -1.94 16.79
C GLY A 3 -4.37 -1.42 15.43
N PHE A 4 -4.50 -0.09 15.32
CA PHE A 4 -4.86 0.58 14.06
C PHE A 4 -4.02 0.10 12.87
N THR A 5 -2.70 -0.06 13.06
CA THR A 5 -1.79 -0.57 12.03
C THR A 5 -2.20 -1.94 11.49
N GLU A 6 -2.49 -2.90 12.39
CA GLU A 6 -2.89 -4.26 12.00
C GLU A 6 -4.25 -4.25 11.30
N ALA A 7 -5.18 -3.41 11.76
CA ALA A 7 -6.48 -3.26 11.12
C ALA A 7 -6.38 -2.66 9.70
N VAL A 8 -5.50 -1.68 9.48
CA VAL A 8 -5.26 -1.09 8.15
C VAL A 8 -4.60 -2.11 7.22
N GLN A 9 -3.60 -2.84 7.70
CA GLN A 9 -2.94 -3.89 6.93
C GLN A 9 -3.91 -5.01 6.53
N GLU A 10 -4.77 -5.42 7.46
CA GLU A 10 -5.79 -6.43 7.18
C GLU A 10 -6.82 -5.92 6.16
N ARG A 11 -7.20 -4.64 6.21
CA ARG A 11 -8.08 -4.04 5.21
C ARG A 11 -7.45 -4.06 3.81
N VAL A 12 -6.16 -3.73 3.69
CA VAL A 12 -5.45 -3.80 2.41
C VAL A 12 -5.42 -5.23 1.87
N ARG A 13 -5.12 -6.22 2.72
CA ARG A 13 -5.12 -7.65 2.34
C ARG A 13 -6.50 -8.10 1.88
N ALA A 14 -7.55 -7.75 2.62
CA ALA A 14 -8.93 -8.10 2.28
C ALA A 14 -9.38 -7.48 0.95
N ALA A 15 -9.06 -6.20 0.70
CA ALA A 15 -9.41 -5.53 -0.55
C ALA A 15 -8.67 -6.16 -1.76
N ARG A 16 -7.39 -6.51 -1.61
CA ARG A 16 -6.63 -7.25 -2.64
C ARG A 16 -7.26 -8.60 -2.94
N ALA A 17 -7.64 -9.35 -1.91
CA ALA A 17 -8.29 -10.66 -2.08
C ALA A 17 -9.65 -10.54 -2.76
N ALA A 18 -10.46 -9.53 -2.40
CA ALA A 18 -11.74 -9.26 -3.03
C ALA A 18 -11.59 -8.90 -4.52
N LEU A 19 -10.58 -8.10 -4.86
CA LEU A 19 -10.29 -7.76 -6.26
C LEU A 19 -9.92 -9.01 -7.08
N THR A 20 -9.05 -9.87 -6.55
CA THR A 20 -8.70 -11.14 -7.21
C THR A 20 -9.94 -12.00 -7.43
N ALA A 21 -10.79 -12.16 -6.40
CA ALA A 21 -12.02 -12.95 -6.51
C ALA A 21 -13.00 -12.37 -7.54
N ALA A 22 -13.13 -11.04 -7.61
CA ALA A 22 -13.98 -10.37 -8.59
C ALA A 22 -13.47 -10.54 -10.03
N LEU A 23 -12.15 -10.50 -10.23
CA LEU A 23 -11.51 -10.77 -11.52
C LEU A 23 -11.72 -12.23 -11.96
N GLU A 24 -11.56 -13.19 -11.04
CA GLU A 24 -11.79 -14.61 -11.32
C GLU A 24 -13.25 -14.93 -11.66
N ALA A 25 -14.19 -14.13 -11.14
CA ALA A 25 -15.61 -14.25 -11.39
C ALA A 25 -16.09 -13.50 -12.65
N ASP A 26 -15.21 -12.77 -13.34
CA ASP A 26 -15.56 -11.85 -14.44
C ASP A 26 -16.68 -10.85 -14.07
N ASP A 27 -16.76 -10.45 -12.79
CA ASP A 27 -17.76 -9.51 -12.30
C ASP A 27 -17.23 -8.08 -12.36
N ALA A 28 -17.46 -7.41 -13.49
CA ALA A 28 -16.97 -6.06 -13.74
C ALA A 28 -17.44 -5.02 -12.70
N TYR A 29 -18.63 -5.20 -12.11
CA TYR A 29 -19.11 -4.30 -11.06
C TYR A 29 -18.32 -4.51 -9.77
N GLN A 30 -18.13 -5.77 -9.35
CA GLN A 30 -17.36 -6.08 -8.15
C GLN A 30 -15.88 -5.72 -8.31
N VAL A 31 -15.34 -5.82 -9.53
CA VAL A 31 -13.98 -5.34 -9.83
C VAL A 31 -13.86 -3.84 -9.53
N ALA A 32 -14.79 -3.02 -10.02
CA ALA A 32 -14.76 -1.57 -9.77
C ALA A 32 -14.88 -1.26 -8.28
N VAL A 33 -15.79 -1.92 -7.56
CA VAL A 33 -15.95 -1.75 -6.11
C VAL A 33 -14.68 -2.14 -5.35
N ALA A 34 -14.08 -3.29 -5.67
CA ALA A 34 -12.89 -3.77 -4.99
C ALA A 34 -11.65 -2.89 -5.29
N GLN A 35 -11.57 -2.29 -6.48
CA GLN A 35 -10.52 -1.32 -6.82
C GLN A 35 -10.65 -0.05 -5.98
N ASP A 36 -11.83 0.55 -5.89
CA ASP A 36 -12.06 1.75 -5.09
C ASP A 36 -11.73 1.49 -3.60
N GLU A 37 -12.12 0.34 -3.07
CA GLU A 37 -11.81 -0.05 -1.68
C GLU A 37 -10.32 -0.29 -1.44
N LEU A 38 -9.62 -0.87 -2.42
CA LEU A 38 -8.17 -1.07 -2.35
C LEU A 38 -7.45 0.28 -2.35
N ASP A 39 -7.82 1.18 -3.25
CA ASP A 39 -7.25 2.53 -3.35
C ASP A 39 -7.46 3.31 -2.05
N ASP A 40 -8.65 3.21 -1.44
CA ASP A 40 -8.95 3.84 -0.16
C ASP A 40 -8.12 3.25 1.00
N ALA A 41 -7.98 1.93 1.06
CA ALA A 41 -7.17 1.27 2.08
C ALA A 41 -5.68 1.65 1.97
N VAL A 42 -5.16 1.64 0.74
CA VAL A 42 -3.77 2.06 0.43
C VAL A 42 -3.55 3.53 0.76
N ARG A 43 -4.49 4.41 0.40
CA ARG A 43 -4.44 5.84 0.71
C ARG A 43 -4.36 6.08 2.22
N ILE A 44 -5.16 5.35 3.00
CA ILE A 44 -5.12 5.42 4.47
C ILE A 44 -3.76 4.91 4.99
N ALA A 45 -3.29 3.76 4.50
CA ALA A 45 -2.00 3.20 4.92
C ALA A 45 -0.86 4.20 4.71
N ARG A 46 -0.76 4.78 3.50
CA ARG A 46 0.25 5.77 3.15
C ARG A 46 0.16 7.06 3.97
N ALA A 47 -1.06 7.56 4.21
CA ALA A 47 -1.27 8.74 5.04
C ALA A 47 -0.76 8.59 6.48
N HIS A 48 -0.66 7.34 6.96
CA HIS A 48 -0.18 7.00 8.30
C HIS A 48 1.21 6.33 8.32
N GLY A 49 1.89 6.23 7.19
CA GLY A 49 3.21 5.57 7.10
C GLY A 49 3.18 4.07 7.40
N ILE A 50 2.03 3.42 7.16
CA ILE A 50 1.85 1.99 7.32
C ILE A 50 2.20 1.31 5.99
N ASP A 51 3.02 0.27 6.07
CA ASP A 51 3.36 -0.55 4.90
C ASP A 51 2.12 -1.25 4.33
N ASP A 52 1.82 -0.97 3.07
CA ASP A 52 0.72 -1.55 2.29
C ASP A 52 1.16 -2.75 1.44
N GLU A 53 2.47 -3.04 1.37
CA GLU A 53 2.99 -4.13 0.55
C GLU A 53 2.97 -5.50 1.26
N PRO A 54 2.68 -6.59 0.53
CA PRO A 54 2.71 -7.94 1.07
C PRO A 54 4.18 -8.37 1.13
N GLY A 55 4.90 -7.87 2.14
CA GLY A 55 6.23 -8.33 2.54
C GLY A 55 7.16 -8.68 1.38
N THR A 56 7.74 -7.68 0.73
CA THR A 56 9.12 -7.87 0.28
C THR A 56 9.99 -7.78 1.52
N ASP A 57 10.30 -8.92 2.09
CA ASP A 57 11.55 -9.12 2.81
C ASP A 57 12.72 -8.87 1.84
N VAL A 58 12.93 -7.60 1.46
CA VAL A 58 14.23 -7.15 0.96
C VAL A 58 15.21 -7.30 2.11
N GLY A 59 15.84 -8.48 2.15
CA GLY A 59 16.90 -8.81 3.09
C GLY A 59 17.96 -7.73 3.13
N ALA A 60 18.59 -7.62 4.30
CA ALA A 60 19.78 -6.82 4.58
C ALA A 60 20.60 -6.45 3.32
N GLY A 61 20.48 -5.20 2.92
CA GLY A 61 21.40 -4.53 2.01
C GLY A 61 21.93 -3.29 2.71
N ASP A 62 22.94 -3.47 3.56
CA ASP A 62 23.81 -2.37 3.96
C ASP A 62 24.39 -1.72 2.70
N GLY A 63 24.24 -0.41 2.55
CA GLY A 63 24.78 0.30 1.39
C GLY A 63 24.38 1.77 1.32
N ALA A 64 25.07 2.59 2.09
CA ALA A 64 25.09 4.04 1.99
C ALA A 64 25.25 4.56 0.54
N GLY A 65 24.61 5.69 0.22
CA GLY A 65 24.88 6.43 -1.00
C GLY A 65 24.09 7.73 -1.13
N ALA A 66 24.81 8.84 -0.96
CA ALA A 66 24.36 10.22 -1.05
C ALA A 66 23.65 10.57 -2.39
N GLY A 67 22.85 11.62 -2.50
CA GLY A 67 22.72 12.77 -1.60
C GLY A 67 21.55 13.67 -1.95
N GLY A 68 21.08 14.39 -0.93
CA GLY A 68 20.21 15.52 -1.08
C GLY A 68 20.95 16.67 -1.76
N GLY A 69 20.55 16.99 -2.99
CA GLY A 69 20.87 18.25 -3.63
C GLY A 69 19.96 19.34 -3.05
N THR A 70 20.46 20.07 -2.06
CA THR A 70 19.85 21.33 -1.62
C THR A 70 20.03 22.36 -2.72
N VAL A 71 18.97 22.66 -3.46
CA VAL A 71 18.93 23.89 -4.29
C VAL A 71 18.53 25.03 -3.36
N THR A 72 19.54 25.71 -2.80
CA THR A 72 19.40 27.09 -2.35
C THR A 72 19.93 27.98 -3.46
N GLY A 73 19.03 28.48 -4.31
CA GLY A 73 19.33 29.59 -5.19
C GLY A 73 19.09 30.90 -4.44
N ASP A 74 20.13 31.69 -4.23
CA ASP A 74 20.00 33.12 -3.92
C ASP A 74 21.05 33.92 -4.71
N ARG A 75 20.51 34.78 -5.58
CA ARG A 75 21.08 35.94 -6.32
C ARG A 75 22.42 35.84 -7.03
#